data_AF-A0A7S1R8X4-F1
#
_entry.id   AF-A0A7S1R8X4-F1
#
_cell.length_a   1.000
_cell.length_b   1.000
_cell.length_c   1.000
_cell.angle_alpha   90.00
_cell.angle_beta   90.00
_cell.angle_gamma   90.00
#
_symmetry.space_group_name_H-M   'P 1'
#
loop_
_entity.id
_entity.type
_entity.pdbx_description
1 polymer ?
#
loop_
_entity_poly.entity_id
_entity_poly.type
_entity_poly.pdbx_seq_one_letter_code
_entity_poly.pdbx_strand_id
1 'polypeptide(L)'
;KNYQGKPSELCCEGGEVGFVTRMAEESAEEGLQESCIWFSAMLSRESSVEPIRARLGELGARRRCWELQQGRMTKWVVAWTFLGRKDREARISAMTQEEVEAEPLQP
;
A
#
# COMPACT_ATOMS: atom_id res chain seq x y z
N LYS A 1 -21.08 4.11 16.82
CA LYS A 1 -20.59 3.80 15.45
C LYS A 1 -20.39 5.13 14.74
N ASN A 2 -19.14 5.58 14.59
CA ASN A 2 -18.80 6.90 14.04
C ASN A 2 -18.03 6.70 12.74
N TYR A 3 -18.71 6.25 11.70
CA TYR A 3 -18.15 6.24 10.36
C TYR A 3 -18.76 7.44 9.63
N GLN A 4 -18.07 8.57 9.64
CA GLN A 4 -18.42 9.73 8.84
C GLN A 4 -17.79 9.50 7.46
N GLY A 5 -18.59 8.99 6.53
CA GLY A 5 -18.22 8.73 5.14
C GLY A 5 -19.48 8.54 4.30
N LYS A 6 -19.38 8.77 3.00
CA LYS A 6 -20.45 8.47 2.04
C LYS A 6 -20.71 6.96 2.03
N PRO A 7 -21.94 6.48 1.76
CA PRO A 7 -22.23 5.05 1.70
C PRO A 7 -21.27 4.26 0.78
N SER A 8 -20.81 4.87 -0.31
CA SER A 8 -19.80 4.31 -1.23
C SER A 8 -18.38 4.23 -0.65
N GLU A 9 -18.05 5.02 0.38
CA GLU A 9 -16.78 4.97 1.11
C GLU A 9 -16.83 3.95 2.25
N LEU A 10 -18.03 3.63 2.72
CA LEU A 10 -18.26 2.75 3.86
C LEU A 10 -18.64 1.32 3.48
N CYS A 11 -19.08 1.11 2.24
CA CYS A 11 -19.49 -0.19 1.73
C CYS A 11 -18.76 -0.47 0.41
N CYS A 12 -17.88 -1.45 0.44
CA CYS A 12 -17.25 -2.03 -0.74
C CYS A 12 -17.75 -3.47 -0.88
N GLU A 13 -18.00 -3.91 -2.12
CA GLU A 13 -18.27 -5.32 -2.39
C GLU A 13 -17.09 -6.18 -1.90
N GLY A 14 -17.40 -7.24 -1.15
CA GLY A 14 -16.39 -8.07 -0.48
C GLY A 14 -15.73 -7.41 0.76
N GLY A 15 -16.20 -6.24 1.18
CA GLY A 15 -15.66 -5.51 2.34
C GLY A 15 -14.21 -5.06 2.15
N GLU A 16 -13.49 -4.91 3.26
CA GLU A 16 -12.07 -4.49 3.27
C GLU A 16 -11.19 -5.45 2.47
N VAL A 17 -11.41 -6.77 2.61
CA VAL A 17 -10.64 -7.79 1.87
C VAL A 17 -10.90 -7.69 0.37
N GLY A 18 -12.16 -7.59 -0.05
CA GLY A 18 -12.51 -7.46 -1.47
C GLY A 18 -11.95 -6.18 -2.10
N PHE A 19 -12.01 -5.07 -1.37
CA PHE A 19 -11.45 -3.80 -1.82
C PHE A 19 -9.94 -3.87 -2.06
N VAL A 20 -9.18 -4.35 -1.08
CA VAL A 20 -7.71 -4.44 -1.19
C VAL A 20 -7.29 -5.52 -2.18
N THR A 21 -8.09 -6.59 -2.33
CA THR A 21 -7.85 -7.62 -3.36
C THR A 21 -7.94 -7.03 -4.77
N ARG A 22 -8.98 -6.25 -5.06
CA ARG A 22 -9.11 -5.57 -6.36
C ARG A 22 -7.95 -4.60 -6.61
N MET A 23 -7.56 -3.82 -5.60
CA MET A 23 -6.40 -2.94 -5.70
C MET A 23 -5.10 -3.71 -5.98
N ALA A 24 -4.94 -4.89 -5.36
CA ALA A 24 -3.80 -5.76 -5.62
C ALA A 24 -3.80 -6.29 -7.06
N GLU A 25 -4.96 -6.70 -7.58
CA GLU A 25 -5.15 -7.19 -8.95
C GLU A 25 -4.87 -6.09 -9.99
N GLU A 26 -5.45 -4.90 -9.82
CA GLU A 26 -5.21 -3.73 -10.67
C GLU A 26 -3.72 -3.34 -10.66
N SER A 27 -3.07 -3.39 -9.49
CA SER A 27 -1.64 -3.09 -9.39
C SER A 27 -0.74 -4.14 -10.08
N ALA A 28 -1.26 -5.34 -10.33
CA ALA A 28 -0.57 -6.42 -11.03
C ALA A 28 -0.72 -6.32 -12.56
N GLU A 29 -1.53 -5.40 -13.08
CA GLU A 29 -1.66 -5.19 -14.53
C GLU A 29 -0.35 -4.66 -15.13
N GLU A 30 -0.05 -5.10 -16.37
CA GLU A 30 1.15 -4.65 -17.09
C GLU A 30 1.15 -3.11 -17.23
N GLY A 31 2.30 -2.49 -16.98
CA GLY A 31 2.46 -1.03 -16.96
C GLY A 31 2.17 -0.40 -15.59
N LEU A 32 1.23 -0.93 -14.81
CA LEU A 32 0.94 -0.44 -13.45
C LEU A 32 1.93 -0.96 -12.42
N GLN A 33 2.41 -2.20 -12.55
CA GLN A 33 3.39 -2.81 -11.66
C GLN A 33 4.62 -1.94 -11.39
N GLU A 34 5.04 -1.17 -12.40
CA GLU A 34 6.19 -0.28 -12.36
C GLU A 34 5.84 1.19 -12.15
N SER A 35 4.56 1.55 -11.98
CA SER A 35 4.15 2.95 -11.74
C SER A 35 4.52 3.44 -10.34
N CYS A 36 4.67 2.53 -9.39
CA CYS A 36 4.96 2.82 -7.98
C CYS A 36 6.05 1.88 -7.46
N ILE A 37 6.88 2.38 -6.54
CA ILE A 37 7.86 1.52 -5.86
C ILE A 37 7.14 0.58 -4.87
N TRP A 38 6.16 1.13 -4.14
CA TRP A 38 5.31 0.41 -3.21
C TRP A 38 3.86 0.85 -3.37
N PHE A 39 2.97 -0.13 -3.39
CA PHE A 39 1.55 0.04 -3.13
C PHE A 39 1.30 -0.26 -1.65
N SER A 40 0.29 0.35 -1.04
CA SER A 40 -0.04 0.06 0.36
C SER A 40 -1.50 0.31 0.69
N ALA A 41 -1.99 -0.40 1.70
CA ALA A 41 -3.32 -0.22 2.26
C ALA A 41 -3.28 -0.37 3.78
N MET A 42 -4.10 0.42 4.48
CA MET A 42 -4.32 0.28 5.92
C MET A 42 -5.58 -0.56 6.16
N LEU A 43 -5.47 -1.54 7.05
CA LEU A 43 -6.50 -2.49 7.41
C LEU A 43 -7.00 -2.23 8.83
N SER A 44 -8.31 -2.34 9.00
CA SER A 44 -8.99 -2.13 10.27
C SER A 44 -9.19 -3.41 11.07
N ARG A 45 -9.02 -4.58 10.45
CA ARG A 45 -9.22 -5.88 11.09
C ARG A 45 -8.02 -6.78 10.85
N GLU A 46 -7.59 -7.46 11.90
CA GLU A 46 -6.53 -8.48 11.84
C GLU A 46 -6.92 -9.61 10.87
N SER A 47 -8.19 -10.01 10.88
CA SER A 47 -8.70 -11.09 10.03
C SER A 47 -8.63 -10.78 8.53
N SER A 48 -8.44 -9.52 8.15
CA SER A 48 -8.23 -9.14 6.74
C SER A 48 -6.80 -9.41 6.28
N VAL A 49 -5.81 -9.47 7.19
CA VAL A 49 -4.38 -9.49 6.87
C VAL A 49 -3.99 -10.74 6.08
N GLU A 50 -4.29 -11.93 6.60
CA GLU A 50 -3.85 -13.18 5.98
C GLU A 50 -4.46 -13.43 4.59
N PRO A 51 -5.77 -13.24 4.35
CA PRO A 51 -6.35 -13.36 3.01
C PRO A 51 -5.68 -12.44 1.98
N ILE A 52 -5.43 -11.18 2.35
CA ILE A 52 -4.77 -10.21 1.45
C ILE A 52 -3.32 -10.62 1.20
N ARG A 53 -2.59 -11.07 2.23
CA ARG A 53 -1.22 -11.57 2.07
C ARG A 53 -1.20 -12.80 1.16
N ALA A 54 -2.13 -13.74 1.29
CA ALA A 54 -2.19 -14.90 0.41
C ALA A 54 -2.36 -14.46 -1.04
N ARG A 55 -3.35 -13.59 -1.32
CA ARG A 55 -3.64 -13.09 -2.66
C ARG A 55 -2.45 -12.35 -3.29
N LEU A 56 -1.80 -11.47 -2.55
CA LEU A 56 -0.59 -10.78 -3.01
C LEU A 56 0.54 -11.76 -3.36
N GLY A 57 0.63 -12.89 -2.66
CA GLY A 57 1.58 -13.95 -2.98
C GLY A 57 1.27 -14.67 -4.29
N GLU A 58 0.00 -14.96 -4.56
CA GLU A 58 -0.45 -15.54 -5.82
C GLU A 58 -0.16 -14.62 -7.01
N LEU A 59 -0.29 -13.30 -6.82
CA LEU A 59 0.03 -12.28 -7.82
C LEU A 59 1.55 -12.06 -8.00
N GLY A 60 2.40 -12.80 -7.28
CA GLY A 60 3.86 -12.66 -7.37
C GLY A 60 4.44 -11.43 -6.67
N ALA A 61 3.62 -10.67 -5.93
CA ALA A 61 4.07 -9.47 -5.23
C ALA A 61 4.90 -9.82 -3.98
N ARG A 62 6.02 -9.11 -3.81
CA ARG A 62 6.72 -9.06 -2.53
C ARG A 62 5.91 -8.18 -1.59
N ARG A 63 5.67 -8.65 -0.37
CA ARG A 63 4.76 -7.99 0.58
C ARG A 63 5.35 -7.92 1.97
N ARG A 64 5.00 -6.86 2.68
CA ARG A 64 5.34 -6.63 4.08
C ARG A 64 4.06 -6.21 4.81
N CYS A 65 3.93 -6.67 6.04
CA CYS A 65 2.84 -6.25 6.92
C CYS A 65 3.41 -5.87 8.27
N TRP A 66 2.85 -4.84 8.88
CA TRP A 66 3.18 -4.44 10.24
C TRP A 66 1.94 -3.92 10.94
N GLU A 67 1.98 -4.00 12.26
CA GLU A 67 0.94 -3.49 13.14
C GLU A 67 1.27 -2.04 13.54
N LEU A 68 0.23 -1.21 13.60
CA LEU A 68 0.25 0.14 14.13
C LEU A 68 -0.66 0.19 15.35
N GLN A 69 -0.06 0.40 16.52
CA GLN A 69 -0.79 0.59 17.77
C GLN A 69 -0.76 2.07 18.16
N GLN A 70 -1.93 2.68 18.29
CA GLN A 70 -2.08 4.03 18.81
C GLN A 70 -3.11 4.04 19.95
N GLY A 71 -2.62 4.00 21.18
CA GLY A 71 -3.45 3.87 22.37
C GLY A 71 -4.24 2.55 22.34
N ARG A 72 -5.58 2.64 22.24
CA ARG A 72 -6.47 1.46 22.17
C ARG A 72 -6.80 1.02 20.74
N MET A 73 -6.32 1.75 19.73
CA MET A 73 -6.57 1.42 18.34
C MET A 73 -5.41 0.61 17.79
N THR A 74 -5.71 -0.58 17.30
CA THR A 74 -4.80 -1.36 16.47
C THR A 74 -5.25 -1.27 15.01
N LYS A 75 -4.29 -1.02 14.13
CA LYS A 75 -4.41 -1.09 12.68
C LYS A 75 -3.28 -1.94 12.14
N TRP A 76 -3.45 -2.43 10.91
CA TRP A 76 -2.38 -3.10 10.18
C TRP A 76 -2.13 -2.34 8.90
N VAL A 77 -0.89 -2.32 8.44
CA VAL A 77 -0.56 -1.83 7.11
C VAL A 77 0.00 -3.01 6.34
N VAL A 78 -0.54 -3.21 5.14
CA VAL A 78 0.05 -4.08 4.14
C VAL A 78 0.64 -3.21 3.04
N ALA A 79 1.90 -3.47 2.70
CA ALA A 79 2.57 -2.83 1.57
C ALA A 79 3.15 -3.90 0.65
N TRP A 80 3.04 -3.69 -0.66
CA TRP A 80 3.51 -4.63 -1.67
C TRP A 80 4.18 -3.95 -2.86
N THR A 81 4.99 -4.73 -3.57
CA THR A 81 5.79 -4.28 -4.70
C THR A 81 6.05 -5.44 -5.65
N PHE A 82 6.04 -5.16 -6.94
CA PHE A 82 6.44 -6.08 -8.00
C PHE A 82 7.93 -5.96 -8.37
N LEU A 83 8.56 -4.86 -7.95
CA LEU A 83 9.96 -4.57 -8.27
C LEU A 83 10.95 -5.48 -7.51
N GLY A 84 12.11 -5.73 -8.14
CA GLY A 84 13.29 -6.31 -7.51
C GLY A 84 13.88 -5.41 -6.43
N ARG A 85 14.66 -5.97 -5.50
CA ARG A 85 15.33 -5.15 -4.47
C ARG A 85 16.23 -4.07 -5.08
N LYS A 86 17.03 -4.45 -6.08
CA LYS A 86 17.94 -3.53 -6.78
C LYS A 86 17.19 -2.41 -7.48
N ASP A 87 16.10 -2.75 -8.19
CA ASP A 87 15.30 -1.76 -8.93
C ASP A 87 14.63 -0.76 -7.98
N ARG A 88 14.14 -1.22 -6.82
CA ARG A 88 13.61 -0.34 -5.78
C ARG A 88 14.68 0.59 -5.22
N GLU A 89 15.85 0.05 -4.88
CA GLU A 89 16.96 0.85 -4.34
C GLU A 89 17.39 1.92 -5.36
N ALA A 90 17.55 1.55 -6.63
CA ALA A 90 17.89 2.49 -7.70
C ALA A 90 16.85 3.61 -7.86
N ARG A 91 15.56 3.27 -7.84
CA ARG A 91 14.49 4.28 -7.96
C ARG A 91 14.39 5.21 -6.75
N ILE A 92 14.52 4.67 -5.53
CA ILE A 92 14.55 5.50 -4.31
C ILE A 92 15.73 6.46 -4.35
N SER A 93 16.91 5.98 -4.75
CA SER A 93 18.11 6.82 -4.88
C SER A 93 17.94 7.92 -5.92
N ALA A 94 17.31 7.63 -7.07
CA ALA A 94 17.01 8.64 -8.08
C ALA A 94 16.05 9.73 -7.53
N MET A 95 14.98 9.33 -6.82
CA MET A 95 14.02 10.28 -6.22
C MET A 95 14.65 11.15 -5.13
N THR A 96 15.62 10.63 -4.39
CA THR A 96 16.30 11.36 -3.31
C THR A 96 17.29 12.41 -3.86
N GLN A 97 17.74 12.26 -5.11
CA GLN A 97 18.65 13.20 -5.76
C GLN A 97 17.93 14.44 -6.31
N GLU A 98 16.60 14.41 -6.49
CA GLU A 98 15.82 15.54 -6.99
C GLU A 98 15.49 16.60 -5.92
N GLU A 99 15.57 16.27 -4.61
CA GLU A 99 15.28 17.23 -3.52
C GLU A 99 16.48 18.10 -3.11
N VAL A 100 17.71 17.76 -3.51
CA VAL A 100 18.92 18.47 -3.06
C VAL A 100 19.21 19.75 -3.87
N GLU A 101 18.50 19.97 -4.99
CA GLU A 101 18.66 21.15 -5.86
C GLU A 101 17.56 22.22 -5.67
N ALA A 102 16.73 22.09 -4.62
CA ALA A 102 15.75 23.11 -4.27
C ALA A 102 16.44 24.31 -3.60
N GLU A 103 16.51 25.41 -4.36
CA GLU A 103 17.07 26.73 -4.08
C GLU A 103 16.90 27.20 -2.62
N PRO A 104 17.94 27.76 -1.97
CA PRO A 104 17.82 28.25 -0.60
C PRO A 104 16.81 29.40 -0.54
N LEU A 105 15.82 29.27 0.34
CA LEU A 105 14.89 30.33 0.71
C LEU A 105 15.68 31.61 1.02
N GLN A 106 15.56 32.58 0.12
CA GLN A 106 16.08 33.94 0.32
C GLN A 106 15.38 34.59 1.53
N PRO A 107 16.09 35.46 2.29
CA PRO A 107 15.73 35.85 3.65
C PRO A 107 14.40 36.60 3.78
#